data_AF-A0A6D2JPS4-F1
#
_entry.id   AF-A0A6D2JPS4-F1
#
_cell.length_a   1.000
_cell.length_b   1.000
_cell.length_c   1.000
_cell.angle_alpha   90.00
_cell.angle_beta   90.00
_cell.angle_gamma   90.00
#
_symmetry.space_group_name_H-M   'P 1'
#
loop_
_entity.id
_entity.type
_entity.pdbx_description
1 polymer ?
#
loop_
_entity_poly.entity_id
_entity_poly.type
_entity_poly.pdbx_seq_one_letter_code
_entity_poly.pdbx_strand_id
1 'polypeptide(L)'
;MKFGGSKYADRDTIEKLCIADDVDEMFNNLGIGAFMYKRHESYRKASCLLLATLDVHLCAAGKYTTDGSDGYICFWATGRRQHLSFRQIDRALCLPPSNRHGLDVDRDQMTTLWGTIAFGDYLSSTAKSSHIRTPPIRYFYTAIANILVSRHATMNITENEMSMIAVALTGIQLRLNNGTQLRGSRAHGGVTCAVVDQLQSYQSWATRHRGIRHKSELQMGGLITPLLFAVGFAPDMTEDVAPPEELDLDYLKNSSFLQKTPADGPLL
;
A
#
# COMPACT_ATOMS: atom_id res chain seq x y z
N MET A 1 -4.43 -20.63 7.50
CA MET A 1 -4.07 -19.23 7.22
C MET A 1 -4.53 -18.47 8.44
N LYS A 2 -3.59 -17.84 9.16
CA LYS A 2 -3.93 -16.88 10.20
C LYS A 2 -4.68 -15.71 9.56
N PHE A 3 -5.58 -15.12 10.31
CA PHE A 3 -6.39 -14.01 9.85
C PHE A 3 -6.32 -12.94 10.91
N GLY A 4 -6.02 -11.71 10.50
CA GLY A 4 -5.76 -10.61 11.41
C GLY A 4 -6.26 -9.29 10.83
N GLY A 5 -6.23 -8.26 11.67
CA GLY A 5 -6.61 -6.91 11.27
C GLY A 5 -5.55 -6.28 10.39
N SER A 6 -5.97 -5.43 9.45
CA SER A 6 -5.05 -4.45 8.85
C SER A 6 -4.59 -3.48 9.94
N LYS A 7 -3.32 -3.12 9.93
CA LYS A 7 -2.73 -2.17 10.89
C LYS A 7 -2.75 -0.77 10.32
N TYR A 8 -3.50 0.12 10.95
CA TYR A 8 -3.69 1.50 10.52
C TYR A 8 -2.69 2.45 11.17
N ALA A 9 -2.45 3.60 10.53
CA ALA A 9 -1.70 4.67 11.17
C ALA A 9 -2.39 5.08 12.47
N ASP A 10 -1.59 5.23 13.54
CA ASP A 10 -2.06 5.63 14.86
C ASP A 10 -1.71 7.10 15.11
N ARG A 11 -2.73 7.92 15.36
CA ARG A 11 -2.57 9.38 15.49
C ARG A 11 -1.78 9.73 16.74
N ASP A 12 -2.10 9.09 17.86
CA ASP A 12 -1.41 9.33 19.13
C ASP A 12 0.07 8.98 19.02
N THR A 13 0.42 7.90 18.32
CA THR A 13 1.81 7.50 18.08
C THR A 13 2.56 8.49 17.21
N ILE A 14 2.01 8.93 16.07
CA ILE A 14 2.71 9.90 15.21
C ILE A 14 2.88 11.27 15.88
N GLU A 15 1.93 11.67 16.74
CA GLU A 15 2.05 12.88 17.55
C GLU A 15 3.13 12.74 18.64
N LYS A 16 3.15 11.62 19.38
CA LYS A 16 4.19 11.33 20.38
C LYS A 16 5.60 11.26 19.78
N LEU A 17 5.71 10.83 18.52
CA LEU A 17 6.96 10.79 17.78
C LEU A 17 7.34 12.15 17.17
N CYS A 18 6.47 13.15 17.25
CA CYS A 18 6.64 14.47 16.62
C CYS A 18 6.85 14.39 15.10
N ILE A 19 6.15 13.48 14.42
CA ILE A 19 6.24 13.27 12.96
C ILE A 19 4.89 13.45 12.25
N ALA A 20 3.87 13.94 12.95
CA ALA A 20 2.49 14.01 12.46
C ALA A 20 2.38 14.87 11.18
N ASP A 21 2.94 16.09 11.20
CA ASP A 21 2.85 17.01 10.07
C ASP A 21 3.52 16.43 8.80
N ASP A 22 4.72 15.88 8.95
CA ASP A 22 5.46 15.25 7.84
C ASP A 22 4.69 14.05 7.25
N VAL A 23 4.12 13.20 8.12
CA VAL A 23 3.38 12.00 7.69
C VAL A 23 2.07 12.37 7.02
N ASP A 24 1.34 13.34 7.56
CA ASP A 24 0.11 13.86 6.95
C ASP A 24 0.39 14.49 5.60
N GLU A 25 1.45 15.29 5.48
CA GLU A 25 1.88 15.89 4.21
C GLU A 25 2.19 14.80 3.18
N MET A 26 2.94 13.76 3.55
CA MET A 26 3.23 12.62 2.66
C MET A 26 1.96 11.85 2.25
N PHE A 27 1.01 11.62 3.16
CA PHE A 27 -0.27 11.00 2.81
C PHE A 27 -1.11 11.87 1.89
N ASN A 28 -1.10 13.19 2.08
CA ASN A 28 -1.81 14.16 1.24
C ASN A 28 -1.19 14.25 -0.15
N ASN A 29 0.15 14.31 -0.26
CA ASN A 29 0.88 14.35 -1.53
C ASN A 29 0.61 13.12 -2.39
N LEU A 30 0.50 11.94 -1.76
CA LEU A 30 0.11 10.70 -2.45
C LEU A 30 -1.40 10.57 -2.69
N GLY A 31 -2.21 11.44 -2.08
CA GLY A 31 -3.68 11.44 -2.22
C GLY A 31 -4.38 10.34 -1.43
N ILE A 32 -3.72 9.74 -0.43
CA ILE A 32 -4.24 8.59 0.33
C ILE A 32 -4.63 8.93 1.77
N GLY A 33 -4.58 10.20 2.19
CA GLY A 33 -4.89 10.60 3.57
C GLY A 33 -6.22 10.04 4.09
N ALA A 34 -7.31 10.21 3.34
CA ALA A 34 -8.62 9.67 3.73
C ALA A 34 -8.63 8.14 3.81
N PHE A 35 -7.90 7.46 2.92
CA PHE A 35 -7.76 6.01 2.91
C PHE A 35 -7.05 5.49 4.17
N MET A 36 -5.96 6.15 4.57
CA MET A 36 -5.09 5.69 5.66
C MET A 36 -5.74 5.72 7.04
N TYR A 37 -6.77 6.55 7.24
CA TYR A 37 -7.50 6.68 8.51
C TYR A 37 -8.88 6.03 8.50
N LYS A 38 -9.37 5.55 7.35
CA LYS A 38 -10.67 4.90 7.27
C LYS A 38 -10.57 3.43 7.65
N ARG A 39 -10.84 3.16 8.93
CA ARG A 39 -10.71 1.82 9.52
C ARG A 39 -11.83 0.88 9.06
N HIS A 40 -11.42 -0.32 8.66
CA HIS A 40 -12.30 -1.40 8.27
C HIS A 40 -11.91 -2.70 8.97
N GLU A 41 -12.93 -3.43 9.45
CA GLU A 41 -12.80 -4.82 9.86
C GLU A 41 -12.36 -5.68 8.67
N SER A 42 -11.74 -6.81 8.96
CA SER A 42 -11.42 -7.83 7.97
C SER A 42 -12.45 -8.96 8.05
N TYR A 43 -13.03 -9.35 6.92
CA TYR A 43 -13.97 -10.49 6.84
C TYR A 43 -13.34 -11.66 6.11
N ARG A 44 -13.07 -12.76 6.82
CA ARG A 44 -12.19 -13.81 6.30
C ARG A 44 -12.78 -14.53 5.10
N LYS A 45 -14.03 -14.98 5.17
CA LYS A 45 -14.62 -15.81 4.10
C LYS A 45 -14.80 -14.97 2.85
N ALA A 46 -15.40 -13.78 2.98
CA ALA A 46 -15.55 -12.83 1.89
C ALA A 46 -14.21 -12.44 1.24
N SER A 47 -13.18 -12.14 2.04
CA SER A 47 -11.86 -11.80 1.50
C SER A 47 -11.20 -12.95 0.76
N CYS A 48 -11.30 -14.17 1.29
CA CYS A 48 -10.79 -15.36 0.62
C CYS A 48 -11.53 -15.63 -0.70
N LEU A 49 -12.86 -15.46 -0.72
CA LEU A 49 -13.67 -15.66 -1.93
C LEU A 49 -13.30 -14.64 -3.01
N LEU A 50 -13.18 -13.36 -2.64
CA LEU A 50 -12.76 -12.30 -3.56
C LEU A 50 -11.41 -12.64 -4.18
N LEU A 51 -10.38 -12.91 -3.36
CA LEU A 51 -9.04 -13.22 -3.86
C LEU A 51 -9.01 -14.50 -4.70
N ALA A 52 -9.74 -15.54 -4.30
CA ALA A 52 -9.78 -16.81 -5.03
C ALA A 52 -10.41 -16.71 -6.42
N THR A 53 -11.22 -15.67 -6.65
CA THR A 53 -12.00 -15.49 -7.89
C THR A 53 -11.71 -14.19 -8.62
N LEU A 54 -10.70 -13.44 -8.15
CA LEU A 54 -10.26 -12.19 -8.74
C LEU A 54 -9.76 -12.43 -10.16
N ASP A 55 -10.29 -11.67 -11.12
CA ASP A 55 -9.74 -11.53 -12.45
C ASP A 55 -9.60 -10.06 -12.78
N VAL A 56 -8.51 -9.67 -13.43
CA VAL A 56 -8.22 -8.27 -13.80
C VAL A 56 -8.29 -8.14 -15.32
N HIS A 57 -9.00 -7.13 -15.79
CA HIS A 57 -9.19 -6.85 -17.20
C HIS A 57 -8.81 -5.41 -17.51
N LEU A 58 -7.82 -5.25 -18.39
CA LEU A 58 -7.47 -3.96 -18.97
C LEU A 58 -8.23 -3.77 -20.29
N CYS A 59 -8.74 -2.58 -20.51
CA CYS A 59 -9.30 -2.20 -21.79
C CYS A 59 -8.20 -2.08 -22.85
N ALA A 60 -8.54 -2.39 -24.10
CA ALA A 60 -7.63 -2.13 -25.22
C ALA A 60 -7.33 -0.63 -25.33
N ALA A 61 -6.17 -0.27 -25.92
CA ALA A 61 -5.81 1.13 -26.10
C ALA A 61 -6.94 1.93 -26.81
N GLY A 62 -7.31 3.08 -26.24
CA GLY A 62 -8.39 3.92 -26.75
C GLY A 62 -9.81 3.40 -26.47
N LYS A 63 -9.96 2.27 -25.76
CA LYS A 63 -11.25 1.78 -25.25
C LYS A 63 -11.32 1.97 -23.74
N TYR A 64 -12.53 2.16 -23.24
CA TYR A 64 -12.79 2.41 -21.82
C TYR A 64 -14.04 1.64 -21.38
N THR A 65 -14.17 1.43 -20.07
CA THR A 65 -15.44 1.00 -19.45
C THR A 65 -16.52 2.08 -19.64
N THR A 66 -17.77 1.74 -19.32
CA THR A 66 -18.90 2.67 -19.41
C THR A 66 -18.73 3.95 -18.59
N ASP A 67 -17.96 3.87 -17.49
CA ASP A 67 -17.63 5.02 -16.65
C ASP A 67 -16.29 5.69 -17.03
N GLY A 68 -15.69 5.33 -18.15
CA GLY A 68 -14.46 5.94 -18.67
C GLY A 68 -13.16 5.45 -18.01
N SER A 69 -13.17 4.29 -17.35
CA SER A 69 -11.98 3.69 -16.73
C SER A 69 -11.19 2.86 -17.74
N ASP A 70 -9.88 2.73 -17.51
CA ASP A 70 -8.99 1.91 -18.34
C ASP A 70 -9.10 0.40 -18.10
N GLY A 71 -9.89 -0.02 -17.12
CA GLY A 71 -9.98 -1.42 -16.72
C GLY A 71 -10.94 -1.64 -15.57
N TYR A 72 -11.10 -2.92 -15.22
CA TYR A 72 -11.95 -3.38 -14.13
C TYR A 72 -11.44 -4.69 -13.56
N ILE A 73 -11.86 -5.00 -12.33
CA ILE A 73 -11.72 -6.30 -11.71
C ILE A 73 -13.06 -7.02 -11.67
N CYS A 74 -13.01 -8.35 -11.76
CA CYS A 74 -14.12 -9.25 -11.55
C CYS A 74 -13.84 -10.11 -10.32
N PHE A 75 -14.85 -10.43 -9.52
CA PHE A 75 -14.74 -11.41 -8.45
C PHE A 75 -16.12 -11.89 -8.01
N TRP A 76 -16.19 -12.99 -7.27
CA TRP A 76 -17.43 -13.44 -6.62
C TRP A 76 -17.61 -12.76 -5.27
N ALA A 77 -18.78 -12.16 -5.08
CA ALA A 77 -19.26 -11.67 -3.79
C ALA A 77 -20.79 -11.60 -3.83
N THR A 78 -21.43 -11.64 -2.64
CA THR A 78 -22.89 -11.55 -2.51
C THR A 78 -23.67 -12.53 -3.42
N GLY A 79 -23.14 -13.75 -3.59
CA GLY A 79 -23.78 -14.81 -4.36
C GLY A 79 -23.73 -14.66 -5.89
N ARG A 80 -23.03 -13.66 -6.43
CA ARG A 80 -22.89 -13.46 -7.88
C ARG A 80 -21.50 -12.97 -8.28
N ARG A 81 -21.24 -12.98 -9.60
CA ARG A 81 -20.05 -12.35 -10.17
C ARG A 81 -20.24 -10.83 -10.20
N GLN A 82 -19.34 -10.10 -9.56
CA GLN A 82 -19.32 -8.64 -9.45
C GLN A 82 -18.26 -8.05 -10.36
N HIS A 83 -18.47 -6.80 -10.75
CA HIS A 83 -17.55 -6.00 -11.57
C HIS A 83 -17.27 -4.66 -10.88
N LEU A 84 -16.00 -4.30 -10.71
CA LEU A 84 -15.58 -2.99 -10.21
C LEU A 84 -14.57 -2.38 -11.18
N SER A 85 -14.93 -1.25 -11.80
CA SER A 85 -14.01 -0.45 -12.61
C SER A 85 -12.89 0.16 -11.76
N PHE A 86 -11.77 0.54 -12.37
CA PHE A 86 -10.70 1.22 -11.63
C PHE A 86 -11.18 2.53 -11.00
N ARG A 87 -12.06 3.29 -11.65
CA ARG A 87 -12.67 4.49 -11.06
C ARG A 87 -13.58 4.17 -9.87
N GLN A 88 -14.28 3.03 -9.88
CA GLN A 88 -15.04 2.57 -8.72
C GLN A 88 -14.13 2.13 -7.57
N ILE A 89 -12.97 1.52 -7.88
CA ILE A 89 -11.93 1.22 -6.88
C ILE A 89 -11.40 2.52 -6.27
N ASP A 90 -11.08 3.54 -7.09
CA ASP A 90 -10.63 4.85 -6.62
C ASP A 90 -11.62 5.42 -5.60
N ARG A 91 -12.91 5.39 -5.93
CA ARG A 91 -13.99 5.89 -5.05
C ARG A 91 -14.15 5.06 -3.78
N ALA A 92 -14.13 3.74 -3.88
CA ALA A 92 -14.31 2.85 -2.74
C ALA A 92 -13.19 3.04 -1.70
N LEU A 93 -11.97 3.24 -2.19
CA LEU A 93 -10.75 3.41 -1.39
C LEU A 93 -10.38 4.87 -1.15
N CYS A 94 -11.18 5.85 -1.60
CA CYS A 94 -10.85 7.28 -1.50
C CYS A 94 -9.46 7.65 -2.09
N LEU A 95 -9.08 7.02 -3.21
CA LEU A 95 -7.81 7.25 -3.91
C LEU A 95 -7.94 8.36 -4.96
N PRO A 96 -6.82 8.99 -5.36
CA PRO A 96 -6.83 9.93 -6.48
C PRO A 96 -7.23 9.22 -7.79
N PRO A 97 -7.83 9.94 -8.75
CA PRO A 97 -8.20 9.39 -10.04
C PRO A 97 -7.02 8.67 -10.71
N SER A 98 -7.23 7.42 -11.10
CA SER A 98 -6.19 6.61 -11.72
C SER A 98 -6.33 6.52 -13.24
N ASN A 99 -5.25 6.04 -13.86
CA ASN A 99 -5.23 5.62 -15.25
C ASN A 99 -4.33 4.37 -15.38
N ARG A 100 -4.34 3.73 -16.54
CA ARG A 100 -3.57 2.50 -16.83
C ARG A 100 -2.06 2.58 -16.64
N HIS A 101 -1.48 3.77 -16.53
CA HIS A 101 -0.03 3.95 -16.41
C HIS A 101 0.44 3.88 -14.96
N GLY A 102 -0.45 4.03 -13.97
CA GLY A 102 -0.09 4.04 -12.56
C GLY A 102 0.89 5.18 -12.22
N LEU A 103 1.73 4.95 -11.21
CA LEU A 103 2.81 5.87 -10.86
C LEU A 103 4.01 5.62 -11.80
N ASP A 104 4.43 6.65 -12.54
CA ASP A 104 5.57 6.57 -13.47
C ASP A 104 6.72 7.44 -12.96
N VAL A 105 7.54 6.86 -12.08
CA VAL A 105 8.73 7.51 -11.54
C VAL A 105 9.97 6.95 -12.23
N ASP A 106 10.82 7.86 -12.69
CA ASP A 106 12.06 7.51 -13.36
C ASP A 106 13.00 6.70 -12.45
N ARG A 107 13.62 5.64 -13.00
CA ARG A 107 14.49 4.75 -12.22
C ARG A 107 15.73 5.44 -11.67
N ASP A 108 16.33 6.36 -12.41
CA ASP A 108 17.49 7.10 -11.92
C ASP A 108 17.08 8.06 -10.81
N GLN A 109 15.86 8.62 -10.91
CA GLN A 109 15.28 9.41 -9.84
C GLN A 109 15.02 8.57 -8.58
N MET A 110 14.50 7.34 -8.71
CA MET A 110 14.32 6.42 -7.58
C MET A 110 15.66 6.08 -6.90
N THR A 111 16.69 5.77 -7.68
CA THR A 111 18.04 5.47 -7.16
C THR A 111 18.65 6.68 -6.44
N THR A 112 18.52 7.86 -7.04
CA THR A 112 18.99 9.13 -6.46
C THR A 112 18.26 9.46 -5.15
N LEU A 113 16.94 9.29 -5.15
CA LEU A 113 16.12 9.47 -3.95
C LEU A 113 16.53 8.51 -2.85
N TRP A 114 16.70 7.22 -3.16
CA TRP A 114 17.16 6.23 -2.19
C TRP A 114 18.50 6.60 -1.57
N GLY A 115 19.50 7.00 -2.38
CA GLY A 115 20.80 7.45 -1.87
C GLY A 115 20.71 8.68 -0.94
N THR A 116 19.62 9.45 -1.07
CA THR A 116 19.32 10.59 -0.19
C THR A 116 18.69 10.13 1.13
N ILE A 117 17.70 9.23 1.10
CA ILE A 117 16.88 8.89 2.28
C ILE A 117 17.26 7.58 2.98
N ALA A 118 18.10 6.73 2.39
CA ALA A 118 18.35 5.37 2.86
C ALA A 118 19.82 4.95 2.73
N PHE A 119 20.22 3.89 3.45
CA PHE A 119 21.57 3.31 3.37
C PHE A 119 21.70 2.35 2.18
N GLY A 120 22.90 2.35 1.57
CA GLY A 120 23.26 1.49 0.44
C GLY A 120 22.60 1.89 -0.88
N ASP A 121 22.82 1.07 -1.91
CA ASP A 121 22.22 1.27 -3.24
C ASP A 121 20.79 0.76 -3.31
N TYR A 122 19.97 1.40 -4.15
CA TYR A 122 18.62 0.92 -4.40
C TYR A 122 18.64 -0.30 -5.31
N LEU A 123 18.28 -1.45 -4.75
CA LEU A 123 17.94 -2.65 -5.50
C LEU A 123 16.66 -3.22 -4.89
N SER A 124 15.61 -3.39 -5.68
CA SER A 124 14.32 -3.91 -5.20
C SER A 124 14.42 -5.32 -4.59
N SER A 125 15.50 -6.04 -4.85
CA SER A 125 15.82 -7.35 -4.28
C SER A 125 16.47 -7.30 -2.88
N THR A 126 16.91 -6.14 -2.40
CA THR A 126 17.64 -6.01 -1.12
C THR A 126 17.26 -4.76 -0.30
N ALA A 127 16.60 -3.78 -0.90
CA ALA A 127 16.18 -2.54 -0.27
C ALA A 127 15.16 -2.83 0.84
N LYS A 128 15.50 -2.59 2.11
CA LYS A 128 14.60 -2.81 3.26
C LYS A 128 14.15 -1.49 3.86
N SER A 129 12.97 -1.48 4.48
CA SER A 129 12.47 -0.30 5.20
C SER A 129 13.38 0.16 6.34
N SER A 130 14.08 -0.77 6.99
CA SER A 130 15.08 -0.47 8.02
C SER A 130 16.29 0.31 7.48
N HIS A 131 16.51 0.35 6.17
CA HIS A 131 17.56 1.16 5.56
C HIS A 131 17.18 2.64 5.45
N ILE A 132 15.88 2.99 5.45
CA ILE A 132 15.41 4.39 5.37
C ILE A 132 15.78 5.12 6.65
N ARG A 133 16.63 6.14 6.58
CA ARG A 133 17.18 6.88 7.72
C ARG A 133 16.15 7.77 8.42
N THR A 134 15.23 8.34 7.65
CA THR A 134 14.30 9.37 8.12
C THR A 134 13.06 8.75 8.80
N PRO A 135 12.81 8.99 10.11
CA PRO A 135 11.72 8.35 10.83
C PRO A 135 10.31 8.61 10.25
N PRO A 136 9.93 9.85 9.84
CA PRO A 136 8.67 10.09 9.15
C PRO A 136 8.49 9.21 7.91
N ILE A 137 9.50 9.15 7.02
CA ILE A 137 9.44 8.38 5.77
C ILE A 137 9.33 6.88 6.07
N ARG A 138 10.07 6.39 7.07
CA ARG A 138 9.98 5.00 7.52
C ARG A 138 8.58 4.69 8.04
N TYR A 139 7.95 5.62 8.78
CA TYR A 139 6.59 5.42 9.32
C TYR A 139 5.58 5.38 8.19
N PHE A 140 5.63 6.38 7.31
CA PHE A 140 4.81 6.46 6.10
C PHE A 140 4.87 5.17 5.28
N TYR A 141 6.08 4.68 4.97
CA TYR A 141 6.25 3.40 4.26
C TYR A 141 5.64 2.24 5.05
N THR A 142 5.88 2.17 6.36
CA THR A 142 5.35 1.09 7.21
C THR A 142 3.82 1.09 7.18
N ALA A 143 3.19 2.25 7.19
CA ALA A 143 1.75 2.40 7.07
C ALA A 143 1.22 1.89 5.72
N ILE A 144 1.82 2.32 4.62
CA ILE A 144 1.48 1.83 3.27
C ILE A 144 1.67 0.33 3.17
N ALA A 145 2.79 -0.20 3.66
CA ALA A 145 3.09 -1.63 3.59
C ALA A 145 2.06 -2.48 4.34
N ASN A 146 1.52 -1.98 5.45
CA ASN A 146 0.49 -2.68 6.24
C ASN A 146 -0.92 -2.53 5.67
N ILE A 147 -1.28 -1.36 5.14
CA ILE A 147 -2.63 -1.13 4.63
C ILE A 147 -2.71 -1.47 3.14
N LEU A 148 -1.99 -0.75 2.27
CA LEU A 148 -2.06 -0.87 0.82
C LEU A 148 -1.42 -2.14 0.26
N VAL A 149 -0.37 -2.63 0.93
CA VAL A 149 0.37 -3.82 0.48
C VAL A 149 0.02 -5.04 1.33
N SER A 150 -0.56 -4.83 2.52
CA SER A 150 -1.01 -5.86 3.47
C SER A 150 0.05 -6.91 3.83
N ARG A 151 1.31 -6.47 3.92
CA ARG A 151 2.47 -7.31 4.23
C ARG A 151 2.58 -7.59 5.73
N HIS A 152 2.79 -8.86 6.07
CA HIS A 152 3.02 -9.30 7.45
C HIS A 152 4.50 -9.18 7.90
N ALA A 153 5.46 -9.12 6.98
CA ALA A 153 6.90 -9.11 7.30
C ALA A 153 7.67 -8.08 6.48
N THR A 154 8.85 -7.68 6.98
CA THR A 154 9.81 -6.77 6.33
C THR A 154 10.31 -7.37 5.02
N MET A 155 9.51 -7.21 3.97
CA MET A 155 9.91 -7.49 2.60
C MET A 155 10.65 -6.31 2.00
N ASN A 156 11.31 -6.57 0.89
CA ASN A 156 12.02 -5.54 0.18
C ASN A 156 11.04 -4.51 -0.42
N ILE A 157 11.51 -3.27 -0.53
CA ILE A 157 10.82 -2.15 -1.14
C ILE A 157 10.87 -2.34 -2.66
N THR A 158 9.70 -2.61 -3.23
CA THR A 158 9.49 -2.75 -4.68
C THR A 158 9.55 -1.42 -5.40
N GLU A 159 9.64 -1.44 -6.73
CA GLU A 159 9.64 -0.21 -7.54
C GLU A 159 8.32 0.57 -7.41
N ASN A 160 7.17 -0.13 -7.29
CA ASN A 160 5.87 0.50 -7.05
C ASN A 160 5.84 1.22 -5.68
N GLU A 161 6.36 0.58 -4.64
CA GLU A 161 6.45 1.20 -3.30
C GLU A 161 7.43 2.37 -3.28
N MET A 162 8.56 2.25 -3.98
CA MET A 162 9.52 3.34 -4.12
C MET A 162 8.94 4.52 -4.90
N SER A 163 8.10 4.24 -5.91
CA SER A 163 7.35 5.26 -6.65
C SER A 163 6.33 5.99 -5.77
N MET A 164 5.65 5.28 -4.86
CA MET A 164 4.78 5.89 -3.86
C MET A 164 5.55 6.83 -2.92
N ILE A 165 6.73 6.40 -2.43
CA ILE A 165 7.61 7.25 -1.61
C ILE A 165 8.03 8.51 -2.40
N ALA A 166 8.42 8.36 -3.67
CA ALA A 166 8.83 9.50 -4.49
C ALA A 166 7.70 10.51 -4.70
N VAL A 167 6.48 10.06 -4.97
CA VAL A 167 5.32 10.95 -5.11
C VAL A 167 4.97 11.62 -3.79
N ALA A 168 4.98 10.87 -2.68
CA ALA A 168 4.70 11.42 -1.36
C ALA A 168 5.68 12.51 -0.90
N LEU A 169 6.94 12.41 -1.35
CA LEU A 169 7.98 13.39 -1.06
C LEU A 169 8.04 14.55 -2.07
N THR A 170 7.20 14.54 -3.10
CA THR A 170 7.16 15.62 -4.09
C THR A 170 6.58 16.88 -3.47
N GLY A 171 7.26 18.02 -3.63
CA GLY A 171 6.84 19.31 -3.06
C GLY A 171 7.42 19.61 -1.68
N ILE A 172 7.89 18.59 -0.95
CA ILE A 172 8.70 18.78 0.27
C ILE A 172 10.07 19.34 -0.14
N GLN A 173 10.62 20.28 0.63
CA GLN A 173 11.95 20.85 0.38
C GLN A 173 13.07 19.82 0.63
N LEU A 174 13.19 18.87 -0.29
CA LEU A 174 14.21 17.82 -0.30
C LEU A 174 15.19 18.10 -1.44
N ARG A 175 16.46 18.31 -1.10
CA ARG A 175 17.56 18.29 -2.08
C ARG A 175 18.10 16.87 -2.18
N LEU A 176 18.05 16.32 -3.39
CA LEU A 176 18.64 15.02 -3.66
C LEU A 176 20.17 15.09 -3.60
N ASN A 177 20.83 13.94 -3.42
CA ASN A 177 22.29 13.84 -3.33
C ASN A 177 23.03 14.42 -4.56
N ASN A 178 22.38 14.47 -5.73
CA ASN A 178 22.89 15.08 -6.95
C ASN A 178 22.56 16.58 -7.08
N GLY A 179 21.98 17.20 -6.04
CA GLY A 179 21.60 18.61 -5.99
C GLY A 179 20.29 18.96 -6.70
N THR A 180 19.64 17.99 -7.37
CA THR A 180 18.38 18.22 -8.09
C THR A 180 17.17 18.13 -7.16
N GLN A 181 16.04 18.70 -7.61
CA GLN A 181 14.74 18.52 -6.95
C GLN A 181 14.06 17.24 -7.41
N LEU A 182 13.33 16.61 -6.50
CA LEU A 182 12.47 15.48 -6.82
C LEU A 182 11.30 15.94 -7.70
N ARG A 183 11.08 15.25 -8.83
CA ARG A 183 10.01 15.59 -9.77
C ARG A 183 8.73 14.80 -9.51
N GLY A 184 8.84 13.61 -8.91
CA GLY A 184 7.72 12.69 -8.71
C GLY A 184 7.34 11.94 -9.99
N SER A 185 6.05 11.58 -10.09
CA SER A 185 5.49 10.83 -11.20
C SER A 185 5.36 11.70 -12.47
N ARG A 186 5.74 11.15 -13.61
CA ARG A 186 5.54 11.73 -14.96
C ARG A 186 4.11 11.55 -15.46
N ALA A 187 3.43 10.52 -14.95
CA ALA A 187 2.04 10.24 -15.28
C ALA A 187 1.11 10.81 -14.21
N HIS A 188 -0.07 11.27 -14.63
CA HIS A 188 -1.20 11.58 -13.74
C HIS A 188 -1.93 10.31 -13.25
N GLY A 189 -1.25 9.16 -13.21
CA GLY A 189 -1.84 7.91 -12.75
C GLY A 189 -1.84 7.83 -11.23
N GLY A 190 -2.80 7.08 -10.70
CA GLY A 190 -3.03 6.92 -9.27
C GLY A 190 -2.49 5.61 -8.71
N VAL A 191 -2.67 5.42 -7.40
CA VAL A 191 -2.22 4.24 -6.63
C VAL A 191 -2.98 2.95 -7.00
N THR A 192 -4.09 3.07 -7.71
CA THR A 192 -4.99 1.95 -8.03
C THR A 192 -4.37 0.83 -8.84
N CYS A 193 -3.49 1.13 -9.81
CA CYS A 193 -2.75 0.09 -10.51
C CYS A 193 -1.90 -0.73 -9.52
N ALA A 194 -1.22 -0.07 -8.58
CA ALA A 194 -0.45 -0.76 -7.56
C ALA A 194 -1.32 -1.59 -6.61
N VAL A 195 -2.53 -1.13 -6.29
CA VAL A 195 -3.52 -1.92 -5.51
C VAL A 195 -3.95 -3.16 -6.29
N VAL A 196 -4.28 -3.02 -7.58
CA VAL A 196 -4.71 -4.13 -8.43
C VAL A 196 -3.58 -5.15 -8.62
N ASP A 197 -2.36 -4.69 -8.91
CA ASP A 197 -1.16 -5.52 -9.00
C ASP A 197 -0.92 -6.29 -7.70
N GLN A 198 -1.17 -5.64 -6.56
CA GLN A 198 -1.00 -6.25 -5.25
C GLN A 198 -2.01 -7.37 -4.99
N LEU A 199 -3.28 -7.15 -5.34
CA LEU A 199 -4.33 -8.16 -5.24
C LEU A 199 -3.99 -9.39 -6.11
N GLN A 200 -3.51 -9.18 -7.34
CA GLN A 200 -3.06 -10.26 -8.23
C GLN A 200 -1.82 -11.00 -7.70
N SER A 201 -0.88 -10.25 -7.13
CA SER A 201 0.34 -10.80 -6.54
C SER A 201 0.01 -11.73 -5.37
N TYR A 202 -0.92 -11.31 -4.49
CA TYR A 202 -1.39 -12.15 -3.39
C TYR A 202 -2.19 -13.37 -3.84
N GLN A 203 -3.07 -13.22 -4.84
CA GLN A 203 -3.78 -14.36 -5.43
C GLN A 203 -2.79 -15.40 -5.99
N SER A 204 -1.79 -14.94 -6.74
CA SER A 204 -0.74 -15.79 -7.32
C SER A 204 0.08 -16.47 -6.23
N TRP A 205 0.49 -15.73 -5.21
CA TRP A 205 1.22 -16.26 -4.06
C TRP A 205 0.41 -17.32 -3.31
N ALA A 206 -0.85 -17.03 -2.99
CA ALA A 206 -1.73 -17.94 -2.25
C ALA A 206 -1.97 -19.25 -3.02
N THR A 207 -2.05 -19.16 -4.35
CA THR A 207 -2.19 -20.33 -5.24
C THR A 207 -0.92 -21.19 -5.26
N ARG A 208 0.25 -20.56 -5.31
CA ARG A 208 1.55 -21.27 -5.28
C ARG A 208 1.86 -21.90 -3.90
N HIS A 209 1.38 -21.30 -2.82
CA HIS A 209 1.72 -21.71 -1.44
C HIS A 209 0.59 -22.48 -0.73
N ARG A 210 -0.29 -23.15 -1.49
CA ARG A 210 -1.43 -23.91 -0.94
C ARG A 210 -1.05 -24.96 0.12
N GLY A 211 0.18 -25.49 0.09
CA GLY A 211 0.69 -26.47 1.05
C GLY A 211 1.17 -25.89 2.40
N ILE A 212 1.42 -24.58 2.51
CA ILE A 212 2.02 -23.94 3.70
C ILE A 212 1.04 -22.98 4.39
N ARG A 213 -0.27 -23.23 4.23
CA ARG A 213 -1.36 -22.38 4.75
C ARG A 213 -1.27 -22.07 6.24
N HIS A 214 -0.62 -22.90 7.04
CA HIS A 214 -0.47 -22.70 8.49
C HIS A 214 0.54 -21.59 8.84
N LYS A 215 1.40 -21.19 7.90
CA LYS A 215 2.36 -20.06 8.05
C LYS A 215 1.91 -18.78 7.33
N SER A 216 0.81 -18.84 6.57
CA SER A 216 0.27 -17.70 5.82
C SER A 216 -0.67 -16.88 6.69
N GLU A 217 -0.60 -15.55 6.58
CA GLU A 217 -1.49 -14.62 7.27
C GLU A 217 -2.13 -13.63 6.27
N LEU A 218 -3.40 -13.30 6.49
CA LEU A 218 -4.16 -12.35 5.67
C LEU A 218 -4.65 -11.20 6.54
N GLN A 219 -4.13 -10.00 6.27
CA GLN A 219 -4.43 -8.74 6.96
C GLN A 219 -4.85 -7.67 5.94
N MET A 220 -5.85 -7.99 5.11
CA MET A 220 -6.28 -7.20 3.95
C MET A 220 -7.61 -6.44 4.14
N GLY A 221 -8.13 -6.33 5.37
CA GLY A 221 -9.40 -5.64 5.62
C GLY A 221 -9.43 -4.21 5.08
N GLY A 222 -8.35 -3.44 5.24
CA GLY A 222 -8.26 -2.07 4.74
C GLY A 222 -8.37 -1.95 3.22
N LEU A 223 -7.97 -2.98 2.47
CA LEU A 223 -8.09 -3.00 1.00
C LEU A 223 -9.39 -3.64 0.54
N ILE A 224 -9.71 -4.82 1.06
CA ILE A 224 -10.76 -5.67 0.50
C ILE A 224 -12.14 -5.25 0.99
N THR A 225 -12.28 -4.88 2.26
CA THR A 225 -13.59 -4.57 2.84
C THR A 225 -14.28 -3.38 2.16
N PRO A 226 -13.59 -2.26 1.83
CA PRO A 226 -14.21 -1.19 1.05
C PRO A 226 -14.71 -1.65 -0.32
N LEU A 227 -13.98 -2.54 -1.00
CA LEU A 227 -14.39 -3.08 -2.30
C LEU A 227 -15.62 -3.98 -2.17
N LEU A 228 -15.68 -4.79 -1.11
CA LEU A 228 -16.85 -5.60 -0.79
C LEU A 228 -18.08 -4.72 -0.52
N PHE A 229 -17.93 -3.66 0.29
CA PHE A 229 -19.02 -2.72 0.55
C PHE A 229 -19.47 -1.98 -0.71
N ALA A 230 -18.55 -1.63 -1.61
CA ALA A 230 -18.88 -1.01 -2.89
C ALA A 230 -19.79 -1.88 -3.79
N VAL A 231 -19.78 -3.20 -3.59
CA VAL A 231 -20.66 -4.15 -4.32
C VAL A 231 -21.84 -4.66 -3.48
N GLY A 232 -22.10 -4.02 -2.34
CA GLY A 232 -23.26 -4.30 -1.49
C GLY A 232 -23.09 -5.51 -0.57
N PHE A 233 -21.86 -5.88 -0.21
CA PHE A 233 -21.63 -6.88 0.83
C PHE A 233 -22.18 -6.42 2.17
N ALA A 234 -22.91 -7.32 2.84
CA ALA A 234 -23.33 -7.18 4.22
C ALA A 234 -22.81 -8.41 4.98
N PRO A 235 -22.00 -8.24 6.04
CA PRO A 235 -21.50 -9.36 6.83
C PRO A 235 -22.66 -10.06 7.54
N ASP A 236 -22.61 -11.40 7.56
CA ASP A 236 -23.53 -12.21 8.33
C ASP A 236 -22.89 -12.68 9.65
N MET A 237 -23.70 -13.23 10.55
CA MET A 237 -23.26 -13.71 11.86
C MET A 237 -22.25 -14.88 11.78
N THR A 238 -22.01 -15.44 10.59
CA THR A 238 -21.09 -16.57 10.39
C THR A 238 -19.70 -16.12 9.92
N GLU A 239 -19.51 -14.83 9.62
CA GLU A 239 -18.20 -14.32 9.23
C GLU A 239 -17.20 -14.40 10.39
N ASP A 240 -15.98 -14.77 10.03
CA ASP A 240 -14.83 -14.73 10.93
C ASP A 240 -14.20 -13.34 10.78
N VAL A 241 -14.36 -12.51 11.81
CA VAL A 241 -14.08 -11.07 11.77
C VAL A 241 -12.83 -10.77 12.58
N ALA A 242 -11.88 -10.04 11.98
CA ALA A 242 -10.74 -9.48 12.69
C ALA A 242 -10.88 -7.96 12.78
N PRO A 243 -10.82 -7.36 13.98
CA PRO A 243 -10.91 -5.91 14.15
C PRO A 243 -9.68 -5.22 13.54
N PRO A 244 -9.79 -3.93 13.16
CA PRO A 244 -8.63 -3.14 12.76
C PRO A 244 -7.60 -3.06 13.90
N GLU A 245 -6.32 -3.07 13.55
CA GLU A 245 -5.20 -2.94 14.48
C GLU A 245 -4.47 -1.61 14.25
N GLU A 246 -3.51 -1.26 15.12
CA GLU A 246 -2.81 0.03 15.09
C GLU A 246 -1.30 -0.14 14.94
N LEU A 247 -0.68 0.80 14.21
CA LEU A 247 0.77 0.99 14.16
C LEU A 247 1.21 1.84 15.36
N ASP A 248 0.93 1.32 16.55
CA ASP A 248 1.22 1.96 17.82
C ASP A 248 2.71 1.83 18.21
N LEU A 249 3.11 2.50 19.29
CA LEU A 249 4.48 2.45 19.79
C LEU A 249 4.94 1.02 20.13
N ASP A 250 4.06 0.13 20.57
CA ASP A 250 4.46 -1.23 20.95
C ASP A 250 4.71 -2.09 19.71
N TYR A 251 3.89 -1.96 18.68
CA TYR A 251 4.17 -2.52 17.36
C TYR A 251 5.48 -1.98 16.80
N LEU A 252 5.72 -0.65 16.87
CA LEU A 252 6.95 -0.05 16.37
C LEU A 252 8.21 -0.52 17.11
N LYS A 253 8.14 -0.76 18.43
CA LYS A 253 9.24 -1.35 19.21
C LYS A 253 9.54 -2.78 18.81
N ASN A 254 8.49 -3.56 18.54
CA ASN A 254 8.60 -4.98 18.21
C ASN A 254 8.94 -5.23 16.74
N SER A 255 8.58 -4.28 15.87
CA SER A 255 9.08 -4.22 14.50
C SER A 255 10.50 -3.64 14.50
N SER A 256 11.34 -4.01 13.54
CA SER A 256 12.70 -3.46 13.40
C SER A 256 12.73 -1.94 13.09
N PHE A 257 11.62 -1.23 13.31
CA PHE A 257 11.44 0.19 13.09
C PHE A 257 12.30 1.03 14.04
N LEU A 258 12.30 0.70 15.34
CA LEU A 258 13.09 1.40 16.36
C LEU A 258 14.50 0.81 16.56
N GLN A 259 14.87 -0.23 15.81
CA GLN A 259 16.22 -0.78 15.90
C GLN A 259 17.23 0.21 15.31
N LYS A 260 18.25 0.52 16.11
CA LYS A 260 19.38 1.37 15.73
C LYS A 260 20.10 0.69 14.57
N THR A 261 20.23 1.36 13.43
CA THR A 261 21.14 0.91 12.37
C THR A 261 22.55 0.86 12.97
N PRO A 262 23.36 -0.20 12.75
CA PRO A 262 24.75 -0.22 13.17
C PRO A 262 25.44 1.05 12.67
N ALA A 263 26.03 1.79 13.59
CA ALA A 263 26.60 3.09 13.32
C ALA A 263 27.90 2.95 12.52
N ASP A 264 27.81 3.01 11.19
CA ASP A 264 28.95 3.24 10.31
C ASP A 264 28.57 4.32 9.28
N GLY A 265 28.58 5.58 9.74
CA GLY A 265 28.45 6.75 8.88
C GLY A 265 28.07 8.00 9.65
N PRO A 266 28.72 9.17 9.39
CA PRO A 266 28.37 10.41 10.08
C PRO A 266 26.95 10.85 9.70
N LEU A 267 26.24 11.32 10.73
CA LEU A 267 24.95 12.00 10.60
C LEU A 267 25.21 13.35 9.92
N LEU A 268 24.84 13.45 8.64
CA LEU A 268 24.60 14.71 7.93
C LEU A 268 23.11 14.79 7.63
#